data_AF-A0A5J6HS41-F1
#
_entry.id   AF-A0A5J6HS41-F1
#
_cell.length_a   1.000
_cell.length_b   1.000
_cell.length_c   1.000
_cell.angle_alpha   90.00
_cell.angle_beta   90.00
_cell.angle_gamma   90.00
#
_symmetry.space_group_name_H-M   'P 1'
#
loop_
_entity.id
_entity.type
_entity.pdbx_description
1 polymer ?
#
loop_
_entity_poly.entity_id
_entity_poly.type
_entity_poly.pdbx_seq_one_letter_code
_entity_poly.pdbx_strand_id
1 'polypeptide(L)'
;MPVGRGAHAESEVWWDLTRDYKAVRLKGPVDTEKLERNYPDGDAALDGLVEGGGVYAGMVRIRLTLMNFTKVPVSITGVRARVTAEEPVSEGSLLSCGGPQGGIDITRVRIDLGSPTRAAQEYDGKALVGQYPTQQVQLAKQDEPAIFDILVVAGETTASYVLDVDYQQGTNKGRIVVDQSGKPFVLAPAEGDVRAKYHCDNAATGWEKNR
;
A
#
# COMPACT_ATOMS: atom_id res chain seq x y z
N MET A 1 -11.69 -30.90 21.83
CA MET A 1 -11.35 -29.46 22.00
C MET A 1 -11.18 -28.87 20.62
N PRO A 2 -12.10 -28.05 20.08
CA PRO A 2 -11.83 -27.38 18.81
C PRO A 2 -10.86 -26.24 19.09
N VAL A 3 -9.70 -26.28 18.43
CA VAL A 3 -8.72 -25.20 18.37
C VAL A 3 -9.45 -23.97 17.81
N GLY A 4 -9.63 -22.93 18.62
CA GLY A 4 -10.23 -21.70 18.16
C GLY A 4 -9.43 -21.18 16.97
N ARG A 5 -10.09 -20.98 15.81
CA ARG A 5 -9.48 -20.26 14.70
C ARG A 5 -9.15 -18.87 15.23
N GLY A 6 -7.86 -18.57 15.39
CA GLY A 6 -7.39 -17.25 15.81
C GLY A 6 -7.78 -16.19 14.78
N ALA A 7 -7.80 -14.93 15.21
CA ALA A 7 -7.97 -13.80 14.31
C ALA A 7 -6.96 -13.90 13.16
N HIS A 8 -7.43 -13.69 11.94
CA HIS A 8 -6.65 -13.82 10.71
C HIS A 8 -6.77 -12.54 9.89
N ALA A 9 -5.72 -12.19 9.15
CA ALA A 9 -5.72 -11.09 8.21
C ALA A 9 -5.27 -11.56 6.83
N GLU A 10 -6.01 -11.14 5.81
CA GLU A 10 -5.55 -11.16 4.43
C GLU A 10 -5.24 -9.74 3.98
N SER A 11 -4.33 -9.61 3.02
CA SER A 11 -3.99 -8.33 2.43
C SER A 11 -3.81 -8.43 0.94
N GLU A 12 -4.23 -7.37 0.26
CA GLU A 12 -4.04 -7.19 -1.17
C GLU A 12 -3.48 -5.79 -1.44
N VAL A 13 -2.46 -5.71 -2.30
CA VAL A 13 -1.96 -4.43 -2.81
C VAL A 13 -2.79 -4.06 -4.03
N TRP A 14 -3.34 -2.85 -4.06
CA TRP A 14 -4.24 -2.41 -5.12
C TRP A 14 -4.11 -0.91 -5.42
N TRP A 15 -4.64 -0.48 -6.56
CA TRP A 15 -4.73 0.94 -6.94
C TRP A 15 -6.10 1.27 -7.52
N ASP A 16 -6.56 2.49 -7.27
CA ASP A 16 -7.60 3.13 -8.09
C ASP A 16 -6.89 4.10 -9.04
N LEU A 17 -6.55 3.67 -10.25
CA LEU A 17 -5.77 4.48 -11.20
C LEU A 17 -6.47 5.78 -11.64
N THR A 18 -7.77 5.93 -11.35
CA THR A 18 -8.49 7.19 -11.59
C THR A 18 -8.23 8.25 -10.50
N ARG A 19 -7.64 7.82 -9.38
CA ARG A 19 -7.38 8.66 -8.20
C ARG A 19 -5.92 8.64 -7.75
N ASP A 20 -5.21 7.57 -8.08
CA ASP A 20 -3.86 7.32 -7.63
C ASP A 20 -2.92 7.16 -8.81
N TYR A 21 -1.65 7.47 -8.56
CA TYR A 21 -0.57 7.01 -9.41
C TYR A 21 -0.10 5.65 -8.90
N LYS A 22 -0.05 4.66 -9.80
CA LYS A 22 0.77 3.47 -9.60
C LYS A 22 2.13 3.75 -10.18
N ALA A 23 3.18 3.53 -9.40
CA ALA A 23 4.54 3.75 -9.87
C ALA A 23 5.46 2.59 -9.50
N VAL A 24 6.45 2.34 -10.35
CA VAL A 24 7.43 1.27 -10.19
C VAL A 24 8.82 1.82 -10.50
N ARG A 25 9.77 1.57 -9.60
CA ARG A 25 11.20 1.77 -9.83
C ARG A 25 11.83 0.49 -10.36
N LEU A 26 12.71 0.65 -11.33
CA LEU A 26 13.52 -0.42 -11.92
C LEU A 26 15.00 -0.12 -11.76
N LYS A 27 15.79 -1.18 -11.52
CA LYS A 27 17.25 -1.10 -11.63
C LYS A 27 17.60 -1.03 -13.12
N GLY A 28 18.12 0.11 -13.59
CA GLY A 28 18.56 0.29 -14.98
C GLY A 28 17.52 0.85 -15.96
N PRO A 29 17.78 0.75 -17.28
CA PRO A 29 16.92 1.30 -18.31
C PRO A 29 15.68 0.43 -18.54
N VAL A 30 14.64 1.02 -19.11
CA VAL A 30 13.41 0.34 -19.50
C VAL A 30 13.22 0.41 -21.02
N ASP A 31 12.76 -0.69 -21.61
CA ASP A 31 12.34 -0.77 -23.01
C ASP A 31 10.82 -0.61 -23.07
N THR A 32 10.36 0.62 -23.27
CA THR A 32 8.94 0.97 -23.27
C THR A 32 8.18 0.35 -24.44
N GLU A 33 8.81 0.19 -25.60
CA GLU A 33 8.18 -0.49 -26.74
C GLU A 33 7.90 -1.96 -26.44
N LYS A 34 8.82 -2.62 -25.72
CA LYS A 34 8.59 -4.00 -25.26
C LYS A 34 7.46 -4.07 -24.23
N LEU A 35 7.34 -3.09 -23.33
CA LEU A 35 6.21 -3.02 -22.40
C LEU A 35 4.88 -2.87 -23.14
N GLU A 36 4.81 -1.93 -24.10
CA GLU A 36 3.63 -1.67 -24.93
C GLU A 36 3.19 -2.88 -25.74
N ARG A 37 4.14 -3.69 -26.23
CA ARG A 37 3.83 -4.93 -26.97
C ARG A 37 3.37 -6.08 -26.09
N ASN A 38 3.84 -6.14 -24.85
CA ASN A 38 3.65 -7.31 -23.99
C ASN A 38 2.46 -7.20 -23.05
N TYR A 39 1.97 -5.98 -22.80
CA TYR A 39 0.91 -5.74 -21.83
C TYR A 39 -0.27 -5.00 -22.47
N PRO A 40 -1.51 -5.31 -22.05
CA PRO A 40 -2.71 -4.70 -22.61
C PRO A 40 -2.89 -3.23 -22.21
N ASP A 41 -2.35 -2.83 -21.07
CA ASP A 41 -2.45 -1.48 -20.51
C ASP A 41 -1.27 -1.18 -19.55
N GLY A 42 -1.20 0.06 -19.09
CA GLY A 42 -0.16 0.53 -18.17
C GLY A 42 -0.23 -0.11 -16.77
N ASP A 43 -1.41 -0.52 -16.30
CA ASP A 43 -1.58 -1.15 -14.98
C ASP A 43 -0.91 -2.53 -14.97
N ALA A 44 -1.26 -3.35 -15.96
CA ALA A 44 -0.71 -4.68 -16.17
C ALA A 44 0.79 -4.62 -16.47
N ALA A 45 1.26 -3.59 -17.21
CA ALA A 45 2.67 -3.37 -17.45
C ALA A 45 3.44 -3.10 -16.14
N LEU A 46 2.90 -2.29 -15.23
CA LEU A 46 3.52 -2.03 -13.94
C LEU A 46 3.53 -3.27 -13.03
N ASP A 47 2.48 -4.09 -13.03
CA ASP A 47 2.48 -5.37 -12.31
C ASP A 47 3.56 -6.31 -12.84
N GLY A 48 3.62 -6.48 -14.15
CA GLY A 48 4.62 -7.34 -14.80
C GLY A 48 6.05 -6.85 -14.58
N LEU A 49 6.26 -5.54 -14.44
CA LEU A 49 7.56 -4.98 -14.03
C LEU A 49 7.93 -5.36 -12.59
N VAL A 50 6.97 -5.35 -11.66
CA VAL A 50 7.21 -5.79 -10.28
C VAL A 50 7.49 -7.29 -10.22
N GLU A 51 6.74 -8.10 -10.96
CA GLU A 51 7.02 -9.54 -11.12
C GLU A 51 8.43 -9.80 -11.69
N GLY A 52 8.89 -8.92 -12.58
CA GLY A 52 10.24 -8.92 -13.16
C GLY A 52 11.35 -8.40 -12.23
N GLY A 53 11.06 -8.05 -10.97
CA GLY A 53 12.03 -7.55 -9.99
C GLY A 53 12.07 -6.04 -9.83
N GLY A 54 11.11 -5.31 -10.42
CA GLY A 54 10.82 -3.93 -10.06
C GLY A 54 10.22 -3.80 -8.66
N VAL A 55 10.19 -2.57 -8.15
CA VAL A 55 9.67 -2.27 -6.81
C VAL A 55 8.63 -1.16 -6.93
N TYR A 56 7.46 -1.33 -6.31
CA TYR A 56 6.48 -0.25 -6.22
C TYR A 56 7.09 1.01 -5.61
N ALA A 57 6.65 2.18 -6.05
CA ALA A 57 7.26 3.44 -5.70
C ALA A 57 6.25 4.52 -5.31
N GLY A 58 6.66 5.40 -4.39
CA GLY A 58 5.90 6.57 -3.94
C GLY A 58 4.79 6.23 -2.97
N MET A 59 3.80 5.45 -3.42
CA MET A 59 2.69 5.01 -2.58
C MET A 59 2.11 3.67 -3.02
N VAL A 60 1.53 2.94 -2.07
CA VAL A 60 0.72 1.74 -2.33
C VAL A 60 -0.56 1.84 -1.50
N ARG A 61 -1.67 1.29 -2.01
CA ARG A 61 -2.80 0.95 -1.13
C ARG A 61 -2.75 -0.51 -0.78
N ILE A 62 -3.01 -0.79 0.49
CA ILE A 62 -3.14 -2.13 1.03
C ILE A 62 -4.55 -2.26 1.55
N ARG A 63 -5.34 -3.12 0.94
CA ARG A 63 -6.64 -3.55 1.46
C ARG A 63 -6.40 -4.63 2.49
N LEU A 64 -6.85 -4.40 3.72
CA LEU A 64 -6.79 -5.38 4.79
C LEU A 64 -8.18 -5.96 5.03
N THR A 65 -8.26 -7.29 5.01
CA THR A 65 -9.47 -8.05 5.32
C THR A 65 -9.22 -8.86 6.57
N LEU A 66 -9.80 -8.44 7.69
CA LEU A 66 -9.68 -9.12 8.97
C LEU A 66 -10.88 -10.04 9.19
N MET A 67 -10.60 -11.30 9.55
CA MET A 67 -11.57 -12.39 9.60
C MET A 67 -11.41 -13.27 10.86
N ASN A 68 -12.38 -14.17 11.06
CA ASN A 68 -12.40 -15.18 12.13
C ASN A 68 -12.36 -14.60 13.55
N PHE A 69 -12.98 -13.42 13.74
CA PHE A 69 -13.18 -12.91 15.08
C PHE A 69 -14.28 -13.69 15.81
N THR A 70 -14.08 -13.95 17.10
CA THR A 70 -15.12 -14.57 17.95
C THR A 70 -16.40 -13.71 18.01
N LYS A 71 -17.48 -14.19 18.66
CA LYS A 71 -18.78 -13.50 18.81
C LYS A 71 -18.71 -12.12 19.52
N VAL A 72 -17.54 -11.69 19.96
CA VAL A 72 -17.32 -10.39 20.60
C VAL A 72 -16.82 -9.40 19.55
N PRO A 73 -17.36 -8.18 19.48
CA PRO A 73 -16.89 -7.18 18.55
C PRO A 73 -15.39 -6.92 18.64
N VAL A 74 -14.79 -6.62 17.49
CA VAL A 74 -13.38 -6.23 17.43
C VAL A 74 -13.25 -4.77 17.06
N SER A 75 -12.45 -4.08 17.85
CA SER A 75 -12.04 -2.72 17.62
C SER A 75 -10.55 -2.70 17.29
N ILE A 76 -10.18 -2.01 16.22
CA ILE A 76 -8.78 -1.69 15.98
C ILE A 76 -8.41 -0.54 16.89
N THR A 77 -7.24 -0.66 17.49
CA THR A 77 -6.71 0.30 18.46
C THR A 77 -5.41 0.94 18.00
N GLY A 78 -4.80 0.43 16.92
CA GLY A 78 -3.60 1.00 16.35
C GLY A 78 -3.20 0.29 15.06
N VAL A 79 -2.62 1.06 14.14
CA VAL A 79 -1.97 0.54 12.93
C VAL A 79 -0.64 1.28 12.78
N ARG A 80 0.42 0.52 12.52
CA ARG A 80 1.78 1.05 12.32
C ARG A 80 2.56 0.18 11.35
N ALA A 81 3.46 0.81 10.59
CA ALA A 81 4.44 0.06 9.82
C ALA A 81 5.61 -0.30 10.74
N ARG A 82 6.07 -1.54 10.65
CA ARG A 82 7.35 -1.95 11.21
C ARG A 82 8.29 -2.22 10.06
N VAL A 83 9.22 -1.29 9.85
CA VAL A 83 10.30 -1.45 8.87
C VAL A 83 11.23 -2.56 9.35
N THR A 84 11.49 -3.49 8.45
CA THR A 84 12.29 -4.70 8.68
C THR A 84 13.65 -4.64 8.00
N ALA A 85 13.77 -3.87 6.92
CA ALA A 85 15.02 -3.54 6.26
C ALA A 85 14.89 -2.22 5.49
N GLU A 86 16.00 -1.53 5.31
CA GLU A 86 16.12 -0.34 4.47
C GLU A 86 17.32 -0.49 3.53
N GLU A 87 17.13 -0.10 2.28
CA GLU A 87 18.16 -0.09 1.26
C GLU A 87 18.23 1.29 0.58
N PRO A 88 19.43 1.72 0.15
CA PRO A 88 19.56 2.90 -0.71
C PRO A 88 18.68 2.78 -1.94
N VAL A 89 18.14 3.90 -2.38
CA VAL A 89 17.33 3.97 -3.59
C VAL A 89 18.20 3.57 -4.78
N SER A 90 17.78 2.56 -5.53
CA SER A 90 18.53 2.14 -6.70
C SER A 90 18.40 3.16 -7.82
N GLU A 91 19.53 3.50 -8.45
CA GLU A 91 19.53 4.26 -9.69
C GLU A 91 18.82 3.48 -10.80
N GLY A 92 18.03 4.20 -11.60
CA GLY A 92 17.40 3.60 -12.77
C GLY A 92 16.20 4.39 -13.25
N SER A 93 15.20 3.66 -13.73
CA SER A 93 14.01 4.25 -14.36
C SER A 93 12.84 4.23 -13.37
N LEU A 94 12.02 5.28 -13.42
CA LEU A 94 10.73 5.34 -12.75
C LEU A 94 9.63 5.34 -13.81
N LEU A 95 8.66 4.45 -13.66
CA LEU A 95 7.47 4.41 -14.49
C LEU A 95 6.26 4.68 -13.62
N SER A 96 5.34 5.52 -14.08
CA SER A 96 4.11 5.82 -13.34
C SER A 96 2.90 5.92 -14.26
N CYS A 97 1.79 5.30 -13.89
CA CYS A 97 0.53 5.40 -14.63
C CYS A 97 -0.62 5.85 -13.73
N GLY A 98 -1.67 6.36 -14.36
CA GLY A 98 -2.86 6.85 -13.67
C GLY A 98 -2.70 8.27 -13.15
N GLY A 99 -3.51 8.62 -12.17
CA GLY A 99 -3.53 9.96 -11.58
C GLY A 99 -4.96 10.48 -11.39
N PRO A 100 -5.16 11.52 -10.56
CA PRO A 100 -6.47 12.02 -10.23
C PRO A 100 -7.15 12.69 -11.44
N GLN A 101 -8.20 12.07 -11.97
CA GLN A 101 -9.01 12.59 -13.08
C GLN A 101 -10.19 13.47 -12.60
N GLY A 102 -9.94 14.30 -11.58
CA GLY A 102 -10.97 15.11 -10.94
C GLY A 102 -11.90 14.29 -10.06
N GLY A 103 -11.61 14.21 -8.75
CA GLY A 103 -12.41 13.43 -7.82
C GLY A 103 -12.27 13.88 -6.37
N ILE A 104 -13.32 13.62 -5.59
CA ILE A 104 -13.37 13.78 -4.13
C ILE A 104 -12.47 12.74 -3.48
N ASP A 105 -11.53 13.22 -2.67
CA ASP A 105 -10.63 12.38 -1.90
C ASP A 105 -11.45 11.64 -0.81
N ILE A 106 -11.38 10.31 -0.78
CA ILE A 106 -12.05 9.47 0.23
C ILE A 106 -11.23 9.47 1.51
N THR A 107 -11.90 9.34 2.68
CA THR A 107 -11.27 9.15 3.98
C THR A 107 -10.31 7.96 3.96
N ARG A 108 -9.04 8.17 4.33
CA ARG A 108 -7.98 7.14 4.22
C ARG A 108 -7.15 7.08 5.50
N VAL A 109 -6.71 5.88 5.84
CA VAL A 109 -5.66 5.66 6.83
C VAL A 109 -4.32 5.77 6.13
N ARG A 110 -3.45 6.70 6.55
CA ARG A 110 -2.13 6.93 5.98
C ARG A 110 -1.03 6.49 6.92
N ILE A 111 -0.01 5.84 6.38
CA ILE A 111 1.25 5.52 7.06
C ILE A 111 2.41 6.13 6.28
N ASP A 112 3.34 6.78 6.97
CA ASP A 112 4.55 7.38 6.40
C ASP A 112 5.77 6.54 6.79
N LEU A 113 6.41 5.91 5.81
CA LEU A 113 7.60 5.09 6.04
C LEU A 113 8.86 5.91 6.36
N GLY A 114 8.86 7.23 6.14
CA GLY A 114 9.89 8.13 6.66
C GLY A 114 9.75 8.41 8.16
N SER A 115 8.64 7.99 8.77
CA SER A 115 8.42 8.05 10.22
C SER A 115 7.67 6.80 10.71
N PRO A 116 8.23 5.59 10.50
CA PRO A 116 7.48 4.34 10.55
C PRO A 116 6.97 3.99 11.96
N THR A 117 7.60 4.53 13.00
CA THR A 117 7.16 4.34 14.39
C THR A 117 5.95 5.18 14.79
N ARG A 118 5.53 6.14 13.95
CA ARG A 118 4.33 6.94 14.21
C ARG A 118 3.09 6.11 13.95
N ALA A 119 2.07 6.35 14.77
CA ALA A 119 0.74 5.80 14.52
C ALA A 119 0.24 6.27 13.15
N ALA A 120 -0.54 5.41 12.48
CA ALA A 120 -1.23 5.79 11.28
C ALA A 120 -2.08 7.05 11.51
N GLN A 121 -2.27 7.83 10.45
CA GLN A 121 -3.01 9.08 10.48
C GLN A 121 -4.31 8.92 9.70
N GLU A 122 -5.39 9.51 10.20
CA GLU A 122 -6.68 9.53 9.52
C GLU A 122 -6.82 10.85 8.76
N TYR A 123 -7.23 10.76 7.50
CA TYR A 123 -7.46 11.91 6.63
C TYR A 123 -8.90 11.94 6.15
N ASP A 124 -9.51 13.11 6.13
CA ASP A 124 -10.72 13.39 5.36
C ASP A 124 -10.32 14.16 4.10
N GLY A 125 -10.37 13.46 2.98
CA GLY A 125 -9.72 13.86 1.77
C GLY A 125 -8.21 14.14 1.94
N LYS A 126 -7.79 15.39 1.79
CA LYS A 126 -6.41 15.86 2.04
C LYS A 126 -6.18 16.40 3.45
N ALA A 127 -7.24 16.62 4.22
CA ALA A 127 -7.13 17.21 5.56
C ALA A 127 -6.81 16.13 6.58
N LEU A 128 -5.74 16.33 7.36
CA LEU A 128 -5.45 15.49 8.52
C LEU A 128 -6.54 15.72 9.57
N VAL A 129 -7.31 14.68 9.88
CA VAL A 129 -8.38 14.76 10.90
C VAL A 129 -7.94 14.20 12.26
N GLY A 130 -6.91 13.33 12.28
CA GLY A 130 -6.31 12.91 13.54
C GLY A 130 -5.38 11.72 13.41
N GLN A 131 -5.03 11.13 14.55
CA GLN A 131 -4.32 9.86 14.61
C GLN A 131 -5.34 8.72 14.51
N TYR A 132 -5.07 7.76 13.63
CA TYR A 132 -5.92 6.59 13.48
C TYR A 132 -5.62 5.56 14.58
N PRO A 133 -6.65 4.98 15.21
CA PRO A 133 -8.07 5.31 15.05
C PRO A 133 -8.46 6.52 15.93
N THR A 134 -9.17 7.51 15.37
CA THR A 134 -9.58 8.72 16.12
C THR A 134 -10.66 8.45 17.17
N GLN A 135 -11.48 7.41 16.96
CA GLN A 135 -12.42 6.83 17.91
C GLN A 135 -12.31 5.30 17.84
N GLN A 136 -12.78 4.55 18.85
CA GLN A 136 -12.80 3.08 18.76
C GLN A 136 -13.69 2.65 17.58
N VAL A 137 -13.07 2.32 16.45
CA VAL A 137 -13.79 1.84 15.28
C VAL A 137 -14.10 0.36 15.48
N GLN A 138 -15.36 0.07 15.76
CA GLN A 138 -15.87 -1.29 15.77
C GLN A 138 -15.96 -1.77 14.32
N LEU A 139 -14.99 -2.59 13.89
CA LEU A 139 -14.85 -2.91 12.47
C LEU A 139 -15.69 -4.09 12.00
N ALA A 140 -16.11 -4.97 12.90
CA ALA A 140 -16.88 -6.15 12.53
C ALA A 140 -18.12 -6.28 13.42
N LYS A 141 -19.29 -6.38 12.77
CA LYS A 141 -20.45 -7.05 13.37
C LYS A 141 -20.16 -8.55 13.40
N GLN A 142 -20.92 -9.29 14.21
CA GLN A 142 -20.78 -10.74 14.32
C GLN A 142 -20.75 -11.39 12.92
N ASP A 143 -19.75 -12.24 12.66
CA ASP A 143 -19.59 -13.01 11.42
C ASP A 143 -19.36 -12.21 10.12
N GLU A 144 -19.05 -10.90 10.19
CA GLU A 144 -18.69 -10.07 9.03
C GLU A 144 -17.17 -9.78 8.96
N PRO A 145 -16.55 -9.84 7.77
CA PRO A 145 -15.16 -9.42 7.61
C PRO A 145 -15.04 -7.90 7.78
N ALA A 146 -14.00 -7.48 8.48
CA ALA A 146 -13.64 -6.08 8.60
C ALA A 146 -12.67 -5.71 7.46
N ILE A 147 -13.10 -4.81 6.57
CA ILE A 147 -12.31 -4.36 5.42
C ILE A 147 -11.94 -2.89 5.57
N PHE A 148 -10.67 -2.55 5.41
CA PHE A 148 -10.24 -1.15 5.34
C PHE A 148 -9.01 -0.99 4.45
N ASP A 149 -8.90 0.19 3.84
CA ASP A 149 -7.82 0.54 2.93
C ASP A 149 -6.79 1.44 3.64
N ILE A 150 -5.53 0.99 3.62
CA ILE A 150 -4.39 1.73 4.14
C ILE A 150 -3.59 2.27 2.96
N LEU A 151 -3.36 3.57 2.94
CA LEU A 151 -2.39 4.22 2.08
C LEU A 151 -1.02 4.23 2.78
N VAL A 152 -0.03 3.56 2.20
CA VAL A 152 1.36 3.65 2.67
C VAL A 152 2.12 4.56 1.72
N VAL A 153 2.82 5.55 2.29
CA VAL A 153 3.65 6.50 1.55
C VAL A 153 5.11 6.21 1.85
N ALA A 154 5.93 6.21 0.80
CA ALA A 154 7.36 5.95 0.87
C ALA A 154 8.09 7.03 1.69
N GLY A 155 9.15 6.63 2.39
CA GLY A 155 10.15 7.53 2.95
C GLY A 155 11.27 7.83 1.95
N GLU A 156 12.46 8.17 2.45
CA GLU A 156 13.63 8.50 1.60
C GLU A 156 14.40 7.27 1.09
N THR A 157 14.17 6.09 1.68
CA THR A 157 14.86 4.83 1.35
C THR A 157 13.88 3.79 0.80
N THR A 158 14.42 2.76 0.16
CA THR A 158 13.61 1.58 -0.18
C THR A 158 13.41 0.75 1.08
N ALA A 159 12.17 0.66 1.55
CA ALA A 159 11.85 0.01 2.81
C ALA A 159 11.15 -1.34 2.57
N SER A 160 11.63 -2.37 3.25
CA SER A 160 10.87 -3.62 3.45
C SER A 160 10.14 -3.54 4.78
N TYR A 161 8.82 -3.76 4.81
CA TYR A 161 8.01 -3.55 6.01
C TYR A 161 6.87 -4.56 6.14
N VAL A 162 6.37 -4.66 7.37
CA VAL A 162 5.11 -5.35 7.71
C VAL A 162 4.20 -4.37 8.44
N LEU A 163 2.90 -4.63 8.46
CA LEU A 163 1.96 -3.82 9.23
C LEU A 163 1.64 -4.53 10.55
N ASP A 164 1.90 -3.86 11.66
CA ASP A 164 1.44 -4.30 12.96
C ASP A 164 0.06 -3.66 13.21
N VAL A 165 -0.98 -4.49 13.30
CA VAL A 165 -2.36 -4.09 13.55
C VAL A 165 -2.76 -4.52 14.97
N ASP A 166 -2.89 -3.55 15.86
CA ASP A 166 -3.30 -3.78 17.25
C ASP A 166 -4.83 -3.77 17.34
N TYR A 167 -5.39 -4.79 18.00
CA TYR A 167 -6.84 -4.95 18.15
C TYR A 167 -7.24 -5.27 19.58
N GLN A 168 -8.49 -4.97 19.89
CA GLN A 168 -9.15 -5.34 21.14
C GLN A 168 -10.45 -6.09 20.85
N GLN A 169 -10.61 -7.24 21.49
CA GLN A 169 -11.82 -8.05 21.47
C GLN A 169 -12.30 -8.30 22.91
N GLY A 170 -13.31 -7.55 23.34
CA GLY A 170 -13.74 -7.54 24.74
C GLY A 170 -12.63 -7.02 25.64
N THR A 171 -12.12 -7.86 26.55
CA THR A 171 -10.96 -7.56 27.42
C THR A 171 -9.63 -8.01 26.82
N ASN A 172 -9.64 -8.81 25.76
CA ASN A 172 -8.43 -9.35 25.16
C ASN A 172 -7.83 -8.33 24.21
N LYS A 173 -6.53 -8.08 24.36
CA LYS A 173 -5.73 -7.30 23.42
C LYS A 173 -4.84 -8.24 22.62
N GLY A 174 -4.68 -7.95 21.34
CA GLY A 174 -3.83 -8.72 20.46
C GLY A 174 -3.21 -7.85 19.39
N ARG A 175 -2.30 -8.45 18.64
CA ARG A 175 -1.66 -7.84 17.49
C ARG A 175 -1.63 -8.84 16.36
N ILE A 176 -1.98 -8.39 15.17
CA ILE A 176 -1.83 -9.14 13.92
C ILE A 176 -0.68 -8.51 13.16
N VAL A 177 0.25 -9.34 12.68
CA VAL A 177 1.28 -8.90 11.73
C VAL A 177 0.75 -9.22 10.35
N VAL A 178 0.69 -8.22 9.48
CA VAL A 178 0.27 -8.36 8.09
C VAL A 178 1.46 -8.16 7.18
N ASP A 179 1.59 -9.07 6.23
CA ASP A 179 2.62 -9.10 5.21
C ASP A 179 2.00 -9.40 3.83
N GLN A 180 2.81 -9.36 2.78
CA GLN A 180 2.41 -9.69 1.42
C GLN A 180 2.59 -11.19 1.16
N SER A 181 1.62 -12.01 1.57
CA SER A 181 1.61 -13.46 1.31
C SER A 181 2.88 -14.18 1.81
N GLY A 182 3.29 -13.90 3.04
CA GLY A 182 4.47 -14.46 3.69
C GLY A 182 5.78 -13.73 3.41
N LYS A 183 5.74 -12.60 2.70
CA LYS A 183 6.89 -11.73 2.44
C LYS A 183 6.63 -10.31 2.92
N PRO A 184 7.63 -9.56 3.43
CA PRO A 184 7.44 -8.13 3.68
C PRO A 184 6.98 -7.39 2.43
N PHE A 185 6.15 -6.37 2.61
CA PHE A 185 5.90 -5.38 1.58
C PHE A 185 7.20 -4.64 1.27
N VAL A 186 7.38 -4.20 0.03
CA VAL A 186 8.54 -3.38 -0.36
C VAL A 186 8.04 -2.13 -1.08
N LEU A 187 8.49 -0.96 -0.62
CA LEU A 187 8.14 0.32 -1.20
C LEU A 187 9.38 1.21 -1.33
N ALA A 188 9.63 1.70 -2.54
CA ALA A 188 10.69 2.65 -2.84
C ALA A 188 10.14 4.09 -2.90
N PRO A 189 10.97 5.13 -2.76
CA PRO A 189 10.56 6.50 -3.07
C PRO A 189 10.32 6.68 -4.57
N ALA A 190 9.31 7.48 -4.92
CA ALA A 190 9.13 7.95 -6.29
C ALA A 190 10.08 9.11 -6.66
N GLU A 191 10.70 9.74 -5.66
CA GLU A 191 11.68 10.81 -5.82
C GLU A 191 13.12 10.32 -5.63
N GLY A 192 14.11 11.18 -5.89
CA GLY A 192 15.54 10.85 -5.84
C GLY A 192 16.15 10.56 -7.22
N ASP A 193 17.38 10.03 -7.24
CA ASP A 193 18.14 9.84 -8.49
C ASP A 193 17.45 8.82 -9.41
N VAL A 194 16.96 9.35 -10.52
CA VAL A 194 16.31 8.65 -11.62
C VAL A 194 17.02 9.03 -12.91
N ARG A 195 17.44 8.03 -13.67
CA ARG A 195 18.03 8.22 -14.99
C ARG A 195 16.98 8.59 -16.04
N ALA A 196 15.76 8.11 -15.86
CA ALA A 196 14.63 8.41 -16.71
C ALA A 196 13.31 8.26 -15.94
N LYS A 197 12.34 9.10 -16.26
CA LYS A 197 10.97 8.99 -15.77
C LYS A 197 10.04 8.79 -16.97
N TYR A 198 9.11 7.87 -16.86
CA TYR A 198 8.10 7.61 -17.87
C TYR A 198 6.71 7.67 -17.25
N HIS A 199 5.76 8.18 -18.02
CA HIS A 199 4.37 8.29 -17.61
C HIS A 199 3.43 7.75 -18.67
N CYS A 200 2.35 7.08 -18.26
CA CYS A 200 1.19 6.82 -19.12
C CYS A 200 -0.08 7.43 -18.53
N ASP A 201 -0.94 7.93 -19.40
CA ASP A 201 -2.34 8.17 -19.05
C ASP A 201 -3.07 6.83 -19.06
N ASN A 202 -4.01 6.61 -18.13
CA ASN A 202 -4.71 5.35 -17.92
C ASN A 202 -5.43 4.82 -19.20
N ALA A 203 -5.73 5.72 -20.14
CA ALA A 203 -6.36 5.39 -21.43
C ALA A 203 -5.35 5.08 -22.57
N ALA A 204 -4.06 5.27 -22.35
CA ALA A 204 -3.02 5.10 -23.35
C ALA A 204 -2.08 3.94 -22.98
N THR A 205 -1.76 3.10 -23.96
CA THR A 205 -0.67 2.12 -23.82
C THR A 205 0.70 2.79 -23.89
N GLY A 206 0.78 3.99 -24.47
CA GLY A 206 2.03 4.70 -24.73
C GLY A 206 2.71 5.25 -23.48
N TRP A 207 4.00 4.99 -23.34
CA TRP A 207 4.84 5.57 -22.28
C TRP A 207 5.58 6.82 -22.77
N GLU A 208 5.24 7.96 -22.18
CA GLU A 208 5.91 9.22 -22.46
C GLU A 208 7.07 9.44 -21.51
N LYS A 209 8.26 9.73 -22.06
CA LYS A 209 9.41 10.09 -21.25
C LYS A 209 9.25 11.53 -20.75
N ASN A 210 9.15 11.69 -19.43
CA ASN A 210 9.21 12.99 -18.79
C ASN A 210 10.63 13.57 -18.94
N ARG A 211 10.73 14.81 -19.42
CA ARG A 211 11.99 15.54 -19.57
C ARG A 211 12.53 16.01 -18.23
#